data_AF-A0A8T4YCQ8-F1
#
_entry.id   AF-A0A8T4YCQ8-F1
#
_cell.length_a   1.000
_cell.length_b   1.000
_cell.length_c   1.000
_cell.angle_alpha   90.00
_cell.angle_beta   90.00
_cell.angle_gamma   90.00
#
_symmetry.space_group_name_H-M   'P 1'
#
loop_
_entity.id
_entity.type
_entity.pdbx_description
1 polymer ?
#
loop_
_entity_poly.entity_id
_entity_poly.type
_entity_poly.pdbx_seq_one_letter_code
_entity_poly.pdbx_strand_id
1 'polypeptide(L)'
;MRSDSLNVLAFFTCHFVHEDFANHLLPNILAYFVAVVPLYWFLLRLNEKKLFYKLFFFNCLVMPFILSLIWIEACAFWNIQTRSLGFSGINSAFLGALIFAYVLLLHERLRVNTSYASLSAMFFAALIFTLTYSTLIIIATTTIAAILLTAFITFAYKTAKSIDLQSKNKLQEKIKNPKIAAASVNLLLPFLYLLIFLFSLGIFPTQIIQGNITINVFIHYTGFVFGIGAAQLMWQPQKPHRKLDDAFGVDKDKVKPFTEEDRGEKSKRIMCNR
;
A
#
# COMPACT_ATOMS: atom_id res chain seq x y z
N MET A 1 11.88 27.21 22.36
CA MET A 1 11.64 27.86 21.06
C MET A 1 12.09 29.31 21.15
N ARG A 2 13.13 29.72 20.43
CA ARG A 2 13.35 31.15 20.18
C ARG A 2 12.21 31.62 19.29
N SER A 3 11.60 32.75 19.60
CA SER A 3 10.37 33.33 19.04
C SER A 3 10.46 33.75 17.57
N ASP A 4 11.33 33.13 16.78
CA ASP A 4 11.50 33.43 15.36
C ASP A 4 10.38 32.70 14.60
N SER A 5 9.21 33.34 14.60
CA SER A 5 8.00 33.14 13.79
C SER A 5 7.82 31.77 13.13
N LEU A 6 6.66 31.13 13.36
CA LEU A 6 6.08 30.08 12.51
C LEU A 6 6.32 30.39 11.02
N ASN A 7 7.41 29.86 10.46
CA ASN A 7 7.77 30.09 9.09
C ASN A 7 7.23 28.90 8.29
N VAL A 8 6.11 29.12 7.60
CA VAL A 8 5.46 28.10 6.76
C VAL A 8 6.44 27.52 5.73
N LEU A 9 7.35 28.35 5.20
CA LEU A 9 8.39 27.88 4.29
C LEU A 9 9.34 26.91 4.99
N ALA A 10 9.69 27.15 6.26
CA ALA A 10 10.55 26.25 7.02
C ALA A 10 9.88 24.89 7.29
N PHE A 11 8.56 24.85 7.48
CA PHE A 11 7.82 23.58 7.61
C PHE A 11 7.90 22.72 6.35
N PHE A 12 8.03 23.36 5.19
CA PHE A 12 8.17 22.68 3.93
C PHE A 12 9.63 22.32 3.65
N THR A 13 10.54 23.29 3.70
CA THR A 13 11.92 23.13 3.24
C THR A 13 12.78 22.26 4.14
N CYS A 14 12.45 22.11 5.43
CA CYS A 14 13.23 21.26 6.35
C CYS A 14 13.32 19.79 5.87
N HIS A 15 12.30 19.29 5.15
CA HIS A 15 12.29 17.94 4.60
C HIS A 15 13.15 17.76 3.34
N PHE A 16 13.76 18.82 2.83
CA PHE A 16 14.64 18.79 1.65
C PHE A 16 16.10 19.09 2.00
N VAL A 17 16.35 19.56 3.22
CA VAL A 17 17.70 19.84 3.73
C VAL A 17 18.29 18.57 4.35
N HIS A 18 19.54 18.26 3.99
CA HIS A 18 20.28 17.11 4.49
C HIS A 18 21.60 17.58 5.09
N GLU A 19 22.04 16.94 6.16
CA GLU A 19 23.20 17.36 6.95
C GLU A 19 24.53 16.95 6.30
N ASP A 20 24.55 15.77 5.69
CA ASP A 20 25.72 15.24 5.00
C ASP A 20 25.33 14.40 3.78
N PHE A 21 26.29 14.21 2.88
CA PHE A 21 26.07 13.44 1.66
C PHE A 21 25.94 11.94 1.93
N ALA A 22 26.86 11.36 2.70
CA ALA A 22 27.08 9.91 2.76
C ALA A 22 26.05 9.19 3.64
N ASN A 23 25.72 9.76 4.80
CA ASN A 23 24.87 9.13 5.80
C ASN A 23 23.43 9.63 5.76
N HIS A 24 23.19 10.82 5.20
CA HIS A 24 21.85 11.41 5.15
C HIS A 24 21.29 11.52 3.73
N LEU A 25 21.94 12.23 2.81
CA LEU A 25 21.38 12.47 1.46
C LEU A 25 21.36 11.21 0.58
N LEU A 26 22.47 10.48 0.49
CA LEU A 26 22.60 9.31 -0.38
C LEU A 26 21.60 8.20 -0.02
N PRO A 27 21.43 7.80 1.26
CA PRO A 27 20.41 6.83 1.63
C PRO A 27 18.98 7.30 1.31
N ASN A 28 18.69 8.60 1.43
CA ASN A 28 17.40 9.16 1.05
C ASN A 28 17.14 9.09 -0.46
N ILE A 29 18.16 9.35 -1.28
CA ILE A 29 18.05 9.20 -2.74
C ILE A 29 17.79 7.74 -3.11
N LEU A 30 18.51 6.79 -2.50
CA LEU A 30 18.32 5.37 -2.75
C LEU A 30 16.93 4.90 -2.31
N ALA A 31 16.50 5.29 -1.11
CA ALA A 31 15.16 4.99 -0.59
C ALA A 31 14.06 5.57 -1.49
N TYR A 32 14.26 6.79 -2.01
CA TYR A 32 13.34 7.41 -2.95
C TYR A 32 13.17 6.55 -4.22
N PHE A 33 14.26 6.10 -4.83
CA PHE A 33 14.17 5.26 -6.03
C PHE A 33 13.53 3.90 -5.73
N VAL A 34 13.89 3.27 -4.61
CA VAL A 34 13.29 2.00 -4.16
C VAL A 34 11.79 2.13 -3.90
N ALA A 35 11.32 3.30 -3.46
CA ALA A 35 9.91 3.54 -3.21
C ALA A 35 9.14 3.94 -4.48
N VAL A 36 9.61 4.98 -5.16
CA VAL A 36 8.86 5.66 -6.22
C VAL A 36 8.88 4.90 -7.54
N VAL A 37 10.00 4.26 -7.90
CA VAL A 37 10.10 3.54 -9.19
C VAL A 37 9.19 2.31 -9.20
N PRO A 38 9.21 1.40 -8.19
CA PRO A 38 8.27 0.30 -8.14
C PRO A 38 6.82 0.78 -8.01
N LEU A 39 6.56 1.85 -7.24
CA LEU A 39 5.21 2.42 -7.11
C LEU A 39 4.66 2.86 -8.48
N TYR A 40 5.45 3.62 -9.23
CA TYR A 40 5.09 4.02 -10.59
C TYR A 40 4.85 2.81 -11.48
N TRP A 41 5.76 1.83 -11.44
CA TRP A 41 5.65 0.62 -12.25
C TRP A 41 4.39 -0.20 -11.93
N PHE A 42 4.07 -0.44 -10.66
CA PHE A 42 2.86 -1.15 -10.25
C PHE A 42 1.60 -0.41 -10.68
N LEU A 43 1.51 0.90 -10.39
CA LEU A 43 0.33 1.68 -10.75
C LEU A 43 0.17 1.82 -12.26
N LEU A 44 1.27 1.88 -13.02
CA LEU A 44 1.23 1.83 -14.48
C LEU A 44 0.68 0.49 -14.99
N ARG A 45 1.14 -0.63 -14.43
CA ARG A 45 0.65 -1.99 -14.78
C ARG A 45 -0.81 -2.22 -14.42
N LEU A 46 -1.30 -1.52 -13.40
CA LEU A 46 -2.71 -1.54 -12.97
C LEU A 46 -3.58 -0.51 -13.71
N ASN A 47 -3.04 0.21 -14.70
CA ASN A 47 -3.72 1.30 -15.41
C ASN A 47 -4.19 2.45 -14.49
N GLU A 48 -3.52 2.64 -13.36
CA GLU A 48 -3.80 3.65 -12.34
C GLU A 48 -2.76 4.79 -12.35
N LYS A 49 -2.25 5.16 -13.53
CA LYS A 49 -1.26 6.26 -13.69
C LYS A 49 -1.70 7.58 -13.05
N LYS A 50 -3.00 7.87 -13.06
CA LYS A 50 -3.57 9.08 -12.43
C LYS A 50 -3.41 9.03 -10.91
N LEU A 51 -3.55 7.86 -10.29
CA LEU A 51 -3.33 7.69 -8.85
C LEU A 51 -1.87 7.95 -8.49
N PHE A 52 -0.92 7.51 -9.31
CA PHE A 52 0.50 7.80 -9.09
C PHE A 52 0.76 9.31 -9.00
N TYR A 53 0.29 10.09 -9.97
CA TYR A 53 0.52 11.54 -9.95
C TYR A 53 -0.16 12.21 -8.74
N LYS A 54 -1.37 11.80 -8.38
CA LYS A 54 -2.04 12.30 -7.16
C LYS A 54 -1.19 12.05 -5.92
N LEU A 55 -0.69 10.82 -5.76
CA LEU A 55 0.15 10.44 -4.61
C LEU A 55 1.49 11.15 -4.63
N PHE A 56 2.10 11.31 -5.81
CA PHE A 56 3.34 12.06 -5.97
C PHE A 56 3.19 13.52 -5.54
N PHE A 57 2.16 14.20 -6.03
CA PHE A 57 1.88 15.58 -5.62
C PHE A 57 1.54 15.68 -4.14
N PHE A 58 0.72 14.78 -3.61
CA PHE A 58 0.39 14.76 -2.19
C PHE A 58 1.63 14.55 -1.32
N ASN A 59 2.48 13.57 -1.64
CA ASN A 59 3.68 13.26 -0.87
C ASN A 59 4.73 14.37 -0.97
N CYS A 60 4.90 15.02 -2.12
CA CYS A 60 5.91 16.07 -2.27
C CYS A 60 5.43 17.45 -1.77
N LEU A 61 4.12 17.74 -1.83
CA LEU A 61 3.58 19.07 -1.55
C LEU A 61 2.81 19.16 -0.22
N VAL A 62 2.11 18.10 0.18
CA VAL A 62 1.23 18.12 1.37
C VAL A 62 1.88 17.45 2.57
N MET A 63 2.53 16.30 2.37
CA MET A 63 3.18 15.57 3.47
C MET A 63 4.23 16.38 4.24
N PRO A 64 5.06 17.26 3.65
CA PRO A 64 5.98 18.08 4.43
C PRO A 64 5.30 18.84 5.58
N PHE A 65 4.11 19.40 5.32
CA PHE A 65 3.32 20.11 6.33
C PHE A 65 2.77 19.17 7.40
N ILE A 66 2.20 18.03 6.99
CA ILE A 66 1.66 17.01 7.92
C ILE A 66 2.75 16.52 8.87
N LEU A 67 3.92 16.17 8.32
CA LEU A 67 5.05 15.66 9.10
C LEU A 67 5.61 16.72 10.05
N SER A 68 5.71 17.98 9.60
CA SER A 68 6.16 19.10 10.44
C SER A 68 5.21 19.36 11.61
N LEU A 69 3.90 19.35 11.37
CA LEU A 69 2.89 19.55 12.43
C LEU A 69 2.95 18.42 13.46
N ILE A 70 2.99 17.17 13.01
CA ILE A 70 3.07 16.01 13.89
C ILE A 70 4.35 16.02 14.71
N TRP A 71 5.47 16.47 14.12
CA TRP A 71 6.72 16.58 14.84
C TRP A 71 6.71 17.66 15.92
N ILE A 72 6.08 18.81 15.67
CA ILE A 72 5.96 19.88 16.67
C ILE A 72 5.20 19.38 17.89
N GLU A 73 4.08 18.69 17.68
CA GLU A 73 3.29 18.10 18.76
C GLU A 73 4.08 17.04 19.54
N ALA A 74 4.81 16.17 18.82
CA ALA A 74 5.72 15.20 19.41
C ALA A 74 6.81 15.87 20.28
N CYS A 75 7.46 16.90 19.76
CA CYS A 75 8.47 17.68 20.49
C CYS A 75 7.90 18.34 21.74
N ALA A 76 6.69 18.89 21.66
CA ALA A 76 5.99 19.48 22.81
C ALA A 76 5.68 18.43 23.88
N PHE A 77 5.22 17.24 23.47
CA PHE A 77 4.90 16.13 24.38
C PHE A 77 6.12 15.57 25.10
N TRP A 78 7.24 15.36 24.40
CA TRP A 78 8.46 14.81 24.97
C TRP A 78 9.46 15.86 25.50
N ASN A 79 9.11 17.14 25.44
CA ASN A 79 9.98 18.27 25.79
C ASN A 79 11.34 18.22 25.05
N ILE A 80 11.33 17.82 23.78
CA ILE A 80 12.51 17.72 22.92
C ILE A 80 12.59 18.99 22.05
N GLN A 81 13.78 19.59 21.94
CA GLN A 81 14.01 20.79 21.13
C GLN A 81 14.90 20.49 19.91
N THR A 82 14.53 19.50 19.10
CA THR A 82 15.28 19.14 17.88
C THR A 82 14.45 19.41 16.62
N ARG A 83 15.12 19.87 15.57
CA ARG A 83 14.50 20.01 14.24
C ARG A 83 14.61 18.68 13.51
N SER A 84 13.53 18.27 12.87
CA SER A 84 13.58 17.16 11.92
C SER A 84 14.04 17.66 10.57
N LEU A 85 15.08 17.04 10.01
CA LEU A 85 15.61 17.34 8.69
C LEU A 85 15.53 16.08 7.81
N GLY A 86 15.47 16.29 6.50
CA GLY A 86 15.61 15.23 5.50
C GLY A 86 14.31 14.67 4.92
N PHE A 87 14.46 13.98 3.78
CA PHE A 87 13.35 13.52 2.94
C PHE A 87 12.75 12.17 3.40
N SER A 88 13.23 11.61 4.51
CA SER A 88 12.98 10.22 4.91
C SER A 88 11.52 9.95 5.32
N GLY A 89 10.85 10.93 5.91
CA GLY A 89 9.41 10.86 6.18
C GLY A 89 8.58 10.82 4.90
N ILE A 90 8.97 11.57 3.87
CA ILE A 90 8.31 11.57 2.57
C ILE A 90 8.60 10.25 1.82
N ASN A 91 9.83 9.74 1.90
CA ASN A 91 10.18 8.40 1.41
C ASN A 91 9.32 7.32 2.06
N SER A 92 9.09 7.42 3.37
CA SER A 92 8.21 6.50 4.10
C SER A 92 6.77 6.59 3.59
N ALA A 93 6.27 7.79 3.26
CA ALA A 93 4.97 7.95 2.62
C ALA A 93 4.87 7.32 1.23
N PHE A 94 5.94 7.40 0.43
CA PHE A 94 6.00 6.66 -0.83
C PHE A 94 6.04 5.14 -0.62
N LEU A 95 6.74 4.65 0.40
CA LEU A 95 6.75 3.22 0.74
C LEU A 95 5.37 2.75 1.22
N GLY A 96 4.67 3.54 2.02
CA GLY A 96 3.27 3.27 2.37
C GLY A 96 2.36 3.22 1.14
N ALA A 97 2.49 4.17 0.23
CA ALA A 97 1.75 4.16 -1.05
C ALA A 97 2.11 2.91 -1.90
N LEU A 98 3.37 2.47 -1.91
CA LEU A 98 3.81 1.25 -2.58
C LEU A 98 3.15 0.00 -1.99
N ILE A 99 3.03 -0.09 -0.67
CA ILE A 99 2.29 -1.16 0.00
C ILE A 99 0.84 -1.18 -0.46
N PHE A 100 0.19 -0.02 -0.57
CA PHE A 100 -1.16 0.04 -1.12
C PHE A 100 -1.24 -0.37 -2.61
N ALA A 101 -0.27 0.02 -3.43
CA ALA A 101 -0.20 -0.45 -4.82
C ALA A 101 -0.08 -1.98 -4.91
N TYR A 102 0.63 -2.62 -3.97
CA TYR A 102 0.66 -4.07 -3.84
C TYR A 102 -0.70 -4.64 -3.39
N VAL A 103 -1.42 -3.97 -2.47
CA VAL A 103 -2.80 -4.33 -2.13
C VAL A 103 -3.72 -4.27 -3.36
N LEU A 104 -3.57 -3.27 -4.22
CA LEU A 104 -4.31 -3.19 -5.49
C LEU A 104 -3.94 -4.34 -6.44
N LEU A 105 -2.67 -4.74 -6.50
CA LEU A 105 -2.26 -5.93 -7.25
C LEU A 105 -2.96 -7.19 -6.72
N LEU A 106 -3.03 -7.37 -5.39
CA LEU A 106 -3.77 -8.48 -4.80
C LEU A 106 -5.27 -8.39 -5.13
N HIS A 107 -5.85 -7.20 -5.13
CA HIS A 107 -7.25 -7.00 -5.50
C HIS A 107 -7.51 -7.37 -6.96
N GLU A 108 -6.64 -6.95 -7.88
CA GLU A 108 -6.78 -7.26 -9.31
C GLU A 108 -6.59 -8.76 -9.59
N ARG A 109 -5.66 -9.43 -8.88
CA ARG A 109 -5.31 -10.84 -9.11
C ARG A 109 -6.19 -11.84 -8.36
N LEU A 110 -6.60 -11.50 -7.14
CA LEU A 110 -7.26 -12.40 -6.19
C LEU A 110 -8.58 -11.86 -5.64
N ARG A 111 -9.00 -10.66 -6.06
CA ARG A 111 -10.22 -9.97 -5.59
C ARG A 111 -10.30 -9.80 -4.07
N VAL A 112 -9.15 -9.72 -3.41
CA VAL A 112 -9.11 -9.45 -1.96
C VAL A 112 -9.79 -8.12 -1.65
N ASN A 113 -10.42 -8.04 -0.47
CA ASN A 113 -10.95 -6.78 0.01
C ASN A 113 -9.81 -5.82 0.37
N THR A 114 -9.70 -4.71 -0.35
CA THR A 114 -8.62 -3.72 -0.17
C THR A 114 -8.64 -3.08 1.21
N SER A 115 -9.82 -2.86 1.80
CA SER A 115 -9.92 -2.24 3.13
C SER A 115 -9.34 -3.15 4.21
N TYR A 116 -9.65 -4.45 4.17
CA TYR A 116 -9.08 -5.41 5.12
C TYR A 116 -7.57 -5.56 4.96
N ALA A 117 -7.08 -5.59 3.72
CA ALA A 117 -5.64 -5.73 3.43
C ALA A 117 -4.85 -4.48 3.84
N SER A 118 -5.39 -3.28 3.59
CA SER A 118 -4.78 -2.01 4.02
C SER A 118 -4.76 -1.88 5.54
N LEU A 119 -5.85 -2.23 6.22
CA LEU A 119 -5.91 -2.23 7.69
C LEU A 119 -4.95 -3.24 8.29
N SER A 120 -4.87 -4.47 7.76
CA SER A 120 -3.90 -5.45 8.26
C SER A 120 -2.46 -4.97 8.06
N ALA A 121 -2.14 -4.35 6.92
CA ALA A 121 -0.83 -3.76 6.68
C ALA A 121 -0.49 -2.64 7.67
N MET A 122 -1.42 -1.72 7.93
CA MET A 122 -1.23 -0.64 8.92
C MET A 122 -1.03 -1.18 10.34
N PHE A 123 -1.85 -2.14 10.79
CA PHE A 123 -1.70 -2.75 12.11
C PHE A 123 -0.40 -3.54 12.24
N PHE A 124 0.04 -4.21 11.18
CA PHE A 124 1.31 -4.92 11.16
C PHE A 124 2.50 -3.96 11.27
N ALA A 125 2.47 -2.85 10.53
CA ALA A 125 3.50 -1.81 10.64
C ALA A 125 3.53 -1.16 12.03
N ALA A 126 2.35 -0.88 12.62
CA ALA A 126 2.22 -0.37 13.97
C ALA A 126 2.74 -1.37 15.02
N LEU A 127 2.51 -2.67 14.82
CA LEU A 127 3.03 -3.72 15.69
C LEU A 127 4.56 -3.76 15.63
N ILE A 128 5.16 -3.78 14.43
CA ILE A 128 6.63 -3.77 14.29
C ILE A 128 7.20 -2.53 14.96
N PHE A 129 6.66 -1.36 14.67
CA PHE A 129 7.06 -0.11 15.31
C PHE A 129 7.02 -0.21 16.84
N THR A 130 5.91 -0.68 17.40
CA THR A 130 5.74 -0.83 18.85
C THR A 130 6.78 -1.78 19.44
N LEU A 131 7.05 -2.91 18.78
CA LEU A 131 8.03 -3.90 19.25
C LEU A 131 9.49 -3.42 19.11
N THR A 132 9.80 -2.60 18.11
CA THR A 132 11.14 -2.04 17.91
C THR A 132 11.45 -0.95 18.94
N TYR A 133 10.47 -0.12 19.30
CA TYR A 133 10.67 1.08 20.13
C TYR A 133 10.08 0.99 21.53
N SER A 134 9.68 -0.21 21.95
CA SER A 134 9.24 -0.48 23.31
C SER A 134 10.38 -0.24 24.32
N THR A 135 10.42 0.94 24.95
CA THR A 135 11.30 1.22 26.10
C THR A 135 10.63 0.83 27.42
N LEU A 136 11.40 0.26 28.35
CA LEU A 136 11.26 0.02 29.82
C LEU A 136 9.87 -0.13 30.51
N ILE A 137 8.78 0.47 30.03
CA ILE A 137 7.42 0.29 30.54
C ILE A 137 6.80 -0.96 29.89
N ILE A 138 7.22 -2.12 30.39
CA ILE A 138 6.90 -3.44 29.85
C ILE A 138 5.38 -3.68 29.80
N ILE A 139 4.62 -3.24 30.80
CA ILE A 139 3.18 -3.57 30.91
C ILE A 139 2.32 -2.82 29.88
N ALA A 140 2.51 -1.50 29.75
CA ALA A 140 1.75 -0.71 28.77
C ALA A 140 2.09 -1.17 27.35
N THR A 141 3.37 -1.42 27.08
CA THR A 141 3.82 -1.82 25.74
C THR A 141 3.33 -3.21 25.35
N THR A 142 3.36 -4.18 26.27
CA THR A 142 2.85 -5.54 26.00
C THR A 142 1.35 -5.52 25.73
N THR A 143 0.58 -4.70 26.44
CA THR A 143 -0.86 -4.54 26.22
C THR A 143 -1.14 -3.95 24.82
N ILE A 144 -0.45 -2.87 24.45
CA ILE A 144 -0.59 -2.24 23.12
C ILE A 144 -0.19 -3.23 22.02
N ALA A 145 0.95 -3.91 22.17
CA ALA A 145 1.40 -4.91 21.20
C ALA A 145 0.39 -6.06 21.05
N ALA A 146 -0.21 -6.55 22.14
CA ALA A 146 -1.24 -7.59 22.10
C ALA A 146 -2.50 -7.11 21.35
N ILE A 147 -2.94 -5.87 21.58
CA ILE A 147 -4.07 -5.27 20.85
C ILE A 147 -3.75 -5.16 19.35
N LEU A 148 -2.57 -4.64 19.00
CA LEU A 148 -2.14 -4.49 17.61
C LEU A 148 -1.99 -5.85 16.91
N LEU A 149 -1.43 -6.84 17.59
CA LEU A 149 -1.32 -8.21 17.09
C LEU A 149 -2.71 -8.83 16.84
N THR A 150 -3.64 -8.64 17.78
CA THR A 150 -5.01 -9.14 17.65
C THR A 150 -5.73 -8.48 16.47
N ALA A 151 -5.60 -7.16 16.32
CA ALA A 151 -6.15 -6.42 15.19
C ALA A 151 -5.53 -6.89 13.86
N PHE A 152 -4.20 -7.01 13.81
CA PHE A 152 -3.48 -7.53 12.64
C PHE A 152 -3.98 -8.93 12.25
N ILE A 153 -4.00 -9.89 13.17
CA ILE A 153 -4.46 -11.27 12.91
C ILE A 153 -5.90 -11.25 12.40
N THR A 154 -6.78 -10.46 13.02
CA THR A 154 -8.18 -10.36 12.64
C THR A 154 -8.35 -9.86 11.21
N PHE A 155 -7.69 -8.76 10.84
CA PHE A 155 -7.80 -8.20 9.48
C PHE A 155 -7.02 -9.02 8.45
N ALA A 156 -5.90 -9.64 8.82
CA ALA A 156 -5.17 -10.56 7.95
C ALA A 156 -5.99 -11.80 7.63
N TYR A 157 -6.68 -12.36 8.63
CA TYR A 157 -7.62 -13.48 8.44
C TYR A 157 -8.80 -13.07 7.54
N LYS A 158 -9.42 -11.91 7.79
CA LYS A 158 -10.49 -11.38 6.93
C LYS A 158 -10.02 -11.15 5.49
N THR A 159 -8.79 -10.68 5.31
CA THR A 159 -8.16 -10.51 3.99
C THR A 159 -8.00 -11.86 3.29
N ALA A 160 -7.43 -12.85 3.97
CA ALA A 160 -7.27 -14.20 3.42
C ALA A 160 -8.63 -14.84 3.07
N LYS A 161 -9.64 -14.67 3.91
CA LYS A 161 -11.01 -15.16 3.67
C LYS A 161 -11.70 -14.43 2.49
N SER A 162 -11.28 -13.21 2.18
CA SER A 162 -11.83 -12.43 1.05
C SER A 162 -11.26 -12.83 -0.31
N ILE A 163 -10.28 -13.75 -0.36
CA ILE A 163 -9.73 -14.25 -1.63
C ILE A 163 -10.83 -14.96 -2.42
N ASP A 164 -11.07 -14.52 -3.64
CA ASP A 164 -11.99 -15.18 -4.56
C ASP A 164 -11.36 -16.47 -5.09
N LEU A 165 -12.01 -17.61 -4.80
CA LEU A 165 -11.49 -18.92 -5.16
C LEU A 165 -11.44 -19.12 -6.68
N GLN A 166 -12.37 -18.52 -7.44
CA GLN A 166 -12.36 -18.61 -8.90
C GLN A 166 -11.14 -17.88 -9.49
N SER A 167 -10.87 -16.65 -9.03
CA SER A 167 -9.69 -15.87 -9.44
C SER A 167 -8.40 -16.58 -9.06
N LYS A 168 -8.35 -17.17 -7.86
CA LYS A 168 -7.23 -18.00 -7.40
C LYS A 168 -6.97 -19.18 -8.35
N ASN A 169 -8.01 -19.96 -8.67
CA ASN A 169 -7.88 -21.14 -9.55
C ASN A 169 -7.46 -20.73 -10.97
N LYS A 170 -8.07 -19.68 -11.53
CA LYS A 170 -7.69 -19.12 -12.84
C LYS A 170 -6.24 -18.67 -12.90
N LEU A 171 -5.70 -18.15 -11.79
CA LEU A 171 -4.29 -17.75 -11.72
C LEU A 171 -3.37 -18.97 -11.65
N GLN A 172 -3.79 -20.03 -10.94
CA GLN A 172 -3.04 -21.28 -10.85
C GLN A 172 -2.99 -22.02 -12.20
N GLU A 173 -4.09 -22.06 -12.94
CA GLU A 173 -4.18 -22.71 -14.26
C GLU A 173 -3.22 -22.11 -15.31
N LYS A 174 -2.83 -20.84 -15.14
CA LYS A 174 -1.85 -20.19 -16.03
C LYS A 174 -0.42 -20.72 -15.85
N ILE A 175 -0.15 -21.43 -14.75
CA ILE A 175 1.17 -21.95 -14.42
C ILE A 175 1.17 -23.46 -14.67
N LYS A 176 2.03 -23.92 -15.59
CA LYS A 176 2.06 -25.32 -16.06
C LYS A 176 2.25 -26.35 -14.94
N ASN A 177 3.02 -26.01 -13.90
CA ASN A 177 3.30 -26.92 -12.79
C ASN A 177 2.36 -26.63 -11.60
N PRO A 178 1.49 -27.55 -11.19
CA PRO A 178 0.47 -27.31 -10.16
C PRO A 178 1.07 -27.02 -8.78
N LYS A 179 2.23 -27.62 -8.43
CA LYS A 179 2.89 -27.37 -7.15
C LYS A 179 3.45 -25.95 -7.09
N ILE A 180 4.10 -25.52 -8.17
CA ILE A 180 4.62 -24.15 -8.30
C ILE A 180 3.45 -23.16 -8.33
N ALA A 181 2.38 -23.46 -9.06
CA ALA A 181 1.18 -22.64 -9.14
C ALA A 181 0.57 -22.37 -7.75
N ALA A 182 0.37 -23.45 -6.98
CA ALA A 182 -0.16 -23.36 -5.63
C ALA A 182 0.75 -22.53 -4.72
N ALA A 183 2.05 -22.80 -4.74
CA ALA A 183 3.03 -22.06 -3.94
C ALA A 183 3.07 -20.57 -4.29
N SER A 184 3.22 -20.22 -5.58
CA SER A 184 3.30 -18.83 -6.03
C SER A 184 2.07 -18.02 -5.62
N VAL A 185 0.86 -18.55 -5.80
CA VAL A 185 -0.37 -17.84 -5.45
C VAL A 185 -0.55 -17.72 -3.94
N ASN A 186 -0.25 -18.78 -3.18
CA ASN A 186 -0.35 -18.75 -1.72
C ASN A 186 0.70 -17.83 -1.06
N LEU A 187 1.81 -17.54 -1.73
CA LEU A 187 2.86 -16.64 -1.25
C LEU A 187 2.56 -15.16 -1.51
N LEU A 188 1.61 -14.81 -2.38
CA LEU A 188 1.33 -13.40 -2.71
C LEU A 188 0.93 -12.56 -1.50
N LEU A 189 0.07 -13.07 -0.62
CA LEU A 189 -0.36 -12.36 0.59
C LEU A 189 0.74 -12.35 1.68
N PRO A 190 1.41 -13.47 2.03
CA PRO A 190 2.57 -13.44 2.92
C PRO A 190 3.67 -12.49 2.44
N PHE A 191 3.88 -12.38 1.12
CA PHE A 191 4.88 -11.47 0.55
C PHE A 191 4.58 -10.00 0.83
N LEU A 192 3.31 -9.59 0.94
CA LEU A 192 2.94 -8.24 1.41
C LEU A 192 3.53 -7.96 2.80
N TYR A 193 3.33 -8.89 3.74
CA TYR A 193 3.82 -8.72 5.12
C TYR A 193 5.34 -8.83 5.18
N LEU A 194 5.96 -9.67 4.35
CA LEU A 194 7.40 -9.71 4.21
C LEU A 194 7.96 -8.36 3.72
N LEU A 195 7.35 -7.73 2.70
CA LEU A 195 7.76 -6.41 2.23
C LEU A 195 7.67 -5.36 3.34
N ILE A 196 6.55 -5.34 4.08
CA ILE A 196 6.38 -4.42 5.22
C ILE A 196 7.49 -4.64 6.26
N PHE A 197 7.76 -5.89 6.62
CA PHE A 197 8.83 -6.23 7.55
C PHE A 197 10.21 -5.78 7.04
N LEU A 198 10.56 -6.09 5.79
CA LEU A 198 11.85 -5.71 5.19
C LEU A 198 12.04 -4.19 5.09
N PHE A 199 11.00 -3.46 4.67
CA PHE A 199 11.02 -2.00 4.67
C PHE A 199 11.15 -1.44 6.09
N SER A 200 10.48 -2.06 7.06
CA SER A 200 10.58 -1.66 8.46
C SER A 200 12.02 -1.74 8.97
N LEU A 201 12.81 -2.77 8.58
CA LEU A 201 14.22 -2.88 8.97
C LEU A 201 15.10 -1.72 8.44
N GLY A 202 14.78 -1.19 7.25
CA GLY A 202 15.52 -0.08 6.64
C GLY A 202 15.05 1.30 7.08
N ILE A 203 13.77 1.45 7.42
CA ILE A 203 13.14 2.72 7.76
C ILE A 203 13.21 2.99 9.28
N PHE A 204 13.23 1.95 10.12
CA PHE A 204 13.19 2.09 11.58
C PHE A 204 14.58 1.78 12.18
N PRO A 205 15.46 2.78 12.34
CA PRO A 205 16.74 2.57 13.00
C PRO A 205 16.55 2.24 14.47
N THR A 206 17.35 1.32 15.00
CA THR A 206 17.26 0.85 16.39
C THR A 206 17.69 1.89 17.43
N GLN A 207 18.34 2.98 16.99
CA GLN A 207 18.79 4.08 17.86
C GLN A 207 18.00 5.35 17.54
N ILE A 208 17.26 5.85 18.54
CA ILE A 208 16.44 7.07 18.43
C ILE A 208 17.30 8.34 18.49
N ILE A 209 18.48 8.26 19.11
CA ILE A 209 19.43 9.38 19.26
C ILE A 209 20.78 8.93 18.70
N GLN A 210 21.28 9.64 17.67
CA GLN A 210 22.65 9.50 17.16
C GLN A 210 23.36 10.85 17.31
N GLY A 211 24.18 10.97 18.35
CA GLY A 211 24.83 12.24 18.71
C GLY A 211 23.81 13.29 19.16
N ASN A 212 23.78 14.46 18.50
CA ASN A 212 22.80 15.53 18.77
C ASN A 212 21.53 15.43 17.89
N ILE A 213 21.40 14.38 17.08
CA ILE A 213 20.33 14.23 16.09
C ILE A 213 19.38 13.14 16.57
N THR A 214 18.10 13.49 16.71
CA THR A 214 17.03 12.53 16.97
C THR A 214 16.59 11.94 15.64
N ILE A 215 16.90 10.68 15.36
CA ILE A 215 16.32 10.04 14.18
C ILE A 215 14.83 9.93 14.39
N ASN A 216 14.09 10.55 13.49
CA ASN A 216 12.67 10.80 13.67
C ASN A 216 11.81 9.60 13.25
N VAL A 217 11.96 8.55 14.03
CA VAL A 217 11.21 7.31 13.99
C VAL A 217 9.69 7.56 13.90
N PHE A 218 9.19 8.55 14.64
CA PHE A 218 7.77 8.95 14.61
C PHE A 218 7.36 9.53 13.26
N ILE A 219 8.17 10.40 12.65
CA ILE A 219 7.91 10.92 11.29
C ILE A 219 7.92 9.79 10.26
N HIS A 220 8.83 8.83 10.38
CA HIS A 220 8.90 7.71 9.43
C HIS A 220 7.63 6.86 9.50
N TYR A 221 7.21 6.47 10.70
CA TYR A 221 5.96 5.74 10.91
C TYR A 221 4.74 6.52 10.39
N THR A 222 4.68 7.80 10.75
CA THR A 222 3.62 8.71 10.29
C THR A 222 3.55 8.75 8.77
N GLY A 223 4.70 8.99 8.12
CA GLY A 223 4.80 8.99 6.66
C GLY A 223 4.25 7.70 6.08
N PHE A 224 4.71 6.55 6.57
CA PHE A 224 4.28 5.24 6.09
C PHE A 224 2.76 5.02 6.21
N VAL A 225 2.17 5.27 7.37
CA VAL A 225 0.72 5.06 7.59
C VAL A 225 -0.12 6.05 6.77
N PHE A 226 0.26 7.32 6.74
CA PHE A 226 -0.43 8.32 5.91
C PHE A 226 -0.29 8.01 4.42
N GLY A 227 0.83 7.44 3.98
CA GLY A 227 1.03 6.98 2.61
C GLY A 227 0.02 5.91 2.20
N ILE A 228 -0.18 4.88 3.04
CA ILE A 228 -1.21 3.85 2.80
C ILE A 228 -2.61 4.49 2.81
N GLY A 229 -2.91 5.31 3.82
CA GLY A 229 -4.22 5.92 4.01
C GLY A 229 -4.62 6.87 2.88
N ALA A 230 -3.70 7.74 2.46
CA ALA A 230 -3.90 8.65 1.34
C ALA A 230 -4.10 7.88 0.02
N ALA A 231 -3.32 6.82 -0.21
CA ALA A 231 -3.49 5.98 -1.40
C ALA A 231 -4.85 5.28 -1.42
N GLN A 232 -5.28 4.72 -0.29
CA GLN A 232 -6.62 4.13 -0.13
C GLN A 232 -7.73 5.15 -0.38
N LEU A 233 -7.62 6.37 0.17
CA LEU A 233 -8.64 7.42 0.06
C LEU A 233 -8.74 8.01 -1.35
N MET A 234 -7.59 8.24 -2.00
CA MET A 234 -7.51 8.84 -3.33
C MET A 234 -7.82 7.84 -4.45
N TRP A 235 -7.71 6.55 -4.17
CA TRP A 235 -8.09 5.50 -5.11
C TRP A 235 -9.60 5.47 -5.28
N GLN A 236 -10.01 5.67 -6.53
CA GLN A 236 -11.39 5.60 -6.97
C GLN A 236 -11.44 4.44 -7.96
N PRO A 237 -12.15 3.34 -7.68
CA PRO A 237 -12.22 2.21 -8.59
C PRO A 237 -12.64 2.71 -9.97
N GLN A 238 -11.78 2.56 -10.98
CA GLN A 238 -12.16 2.92 -12.34
C GLN A 238 -13.34 2.04 -12.73
N LYS A 239 -14.45 2.65 -13.13
CA LYS A 239 -15.55 1.91 -13.76
C LYS A 239 -14.93 1.16 -14.95
N PRO A 240 -15.21 -0.14 -15.13
CA PRO A 240 -14.68 -0.88 -16.26
C PRO A 240 -15.02 -0.09 -17.52
N HIS A 241 -13.98 0.34 -18.26
CA HIS A 241 -14.19 0.99 -19.54
C HIS A 241 -14.97 -0.01 -20.41
N ARG A 242 -16.25 0.28 -20.65
CA ARG A 242 -17.02 -0.29 -21.77
C ARG A 242 -16.27 0.05 -23.05
N LYS A 243 -15.26 -0.73 -23.41
CA LYS A 243 -14.54 -0.58 -24.69
C LYS A 243 -14.10 -1.92 -25.28
N LEU A 244 -14.55 -3.04 -24.73
CA LEU A 244 -14.35 -4.35 -25.35
C LEU A 244 -15.60 -4.90 -26.02
N ASP A 245 -16.81 -4.51 -25.60
CA ASP A 245 -18.04 -4.94 -26.28
C ASP A 245 -18.26 -4.21 -27.62
N ASP A 246 -17.81 -2.95 -27.72
CA ASP A 246 -17.94 -2.15 -28.96
C ASP A 246 -16.86 -2.50 -30.00
N ALA A 247 -15.77 -3.17 -29.59
CA ALA A 247 -14.69 -3.56 -30.50
C ALA A 247 -15.01 -4.83 -31.31
N PHE A 248 -16.02 -5.61 -30.89
CA PHE A 248 -16.45 -6.82 -31.59
C PHE A 248 -17.70 -6.63 -32.46
N GLY A 249 -18.23 -5.41 -32.58
CA GLY A 249 -19.33 -5.12 -33.52
C GLY A 249 -20.49 -6.11 -33.43
N VAL A 250 -20.77 -6.62 -32.22
CA VAL A 250 -21.94 -7.47 -32.00
C VAL A 250 -23.14 -6.55 -32.04
N ASP A 251 -23.63 -6.35 -33.25
CA ASP A 251 -24.90 -5.74 -33.57
C ASP A 251 -25.99 -6.52 -32.84
N LYS A 252 -26.36 -6.04 -31.65
CA LYS A 252 -27.37 -6.67 -30.80
C LYS A 252 -28.75 -6.68 -31.49
N ASP A 253 -28.92 -5.87 -32.54
CA ASP A 253 -30.15 -5.82 -33.33
C ASP A 253 -30.20 -6.93 -34.41
N LYS A 254 -29.11 -7.69 -34.61
CA LYS A 254 -29.05 -8.86 -35.52
C LYS A 254 -29.21 -10.21 -34.85
N VAL A 255 -29.22 -10.28 -33.52
CA VAL A 255 -29.52 -11.53 -32.82
C VAL A 255 -31.03 -11.66 -32.71
N LYS A 256 -31.65 -12.28 -33.74
CA LYS A 256 -33.06 -12.68 -33.66
C LYS A 256 -33.23 -13.55 -32.40
N PRO A 257 -34.23 -13.28 -31.55
CA PRO A 257 -34.53 -14.14 -30.41
C PRO A 257 -34.83 -15.55 -30.92
N PHE A 258 -34.20 -16.55 -30.31
CA PHE A 258 -34.41 -17.96 -30.60
C PHE A 258 -35.85 -18.31 -30.18
N THR A 259 -36.77 -18.35 -31.14
CA THR A 259 -38.19 -18.66 -30.91
C THR A 259 -38.37 -20.16 -30.71
N GLU A 260 -39.41 -20.57 -29.96
CA GLU A 260 -39.65 -22.00 -29.69
C GLU A 260 -39.96 -22.84 -30.93
N GLU A 261 -40.29 -22.22 -32.06
CA GLU A 261 -40.45 -22.89 -33.36
C GLU A 261 -39.16 -23.58 -33.84
N ASP A 262 -37.98 -23.00 -33.58
CA ASP A 262 -36.69 -23.57 -34.00
C ASP A 262 -36.33 -24.87 -33.24
N ARG A 263 -36.98 -25.14 -32.11
CA ARG A 263 -36.83 -26.41 -31.37
C ARG A 263 -37.61 -27.57 -32.01
N GLY A 264 -38.69 -27.29 -32.74
CA GLY A 264 -39.55 -28.31 -33.36
C GLY A 264 -38.93 -28.97 -34.59
N GLU A 265 -38.23 -28.21 -35.44
CA GLU A 265 -37.66 -28.72 -36.69
C GLU A 265 -36.43 -29.61 -36.48
N LYS A 266 -35.60 -29.32 -35.47
CA LYS A 266 -34.39 -30.11 -35.19
C LYS A 266 -34.71 -31.51 -34.65
N SER A 267 -35.83 -31.68 -33.95
CA SER A 267 -36.27 -32.98 -33.43
C SER A 267 -36.75 -33.93 -34.54
N LYS A 268 -37.41 -33.40 -35.59
CA LYS A 268 -37.90 -34.21 -36.72
C LYS A 268 -36.78 -34.75 -37.61
N ARG A 269 -35.65 -34.05 -37.75
CA ARG A 269 -34.51 -34.56 -38.56
C ARG A 269 -33.75 -35.73 -37.91
N ILE A 270 -33.85 -35.92 -36.60
CA ILE A 270 -33.11 -36.98 -35.92
C ILE A 270 -33.86 -38.33 -36.01
N MET A 271 -35.17 -38.34 -36.24
CA MET A 271 -35.96 -39.59 -36.35
C MET A 271 -36.01 -40.22 -37.75
N CYS A 272 -35.51 -39.58 -38.80
CA CYS A 272 -35.50 -40.17 -40.16
C CYS A 272 -34.18 -40.88 -40.53
N ASN A 273 -33.20 -40.96 -39.63
CA ASN A 273 -31.88 -41.58 -39.89
C ASN A 273 -31.59 -42.77 -38.95
N ARG A 274 -32.61 -43.55 -38.57
CA ARG A 274 -32.44 -44.87 -37.95
C ARG A 274 -33.33 -45.90 -38.61
#